data_AF-A0A3M1CVX8-F1
#
_entry.id   AF-A0A3M1CVX8-F1
#
_cell.length_a   1.000
_cell.length_b   1.000
_cell.length_c   1.000
_cell.angle_alpha   90.00
_cell.angle_beta   90.00
_cell.angle_gamma   90.00
#
_symmetry.space_group_name_H-M   'P 1'
#
loop_
_entity.id
_entity.type
_entity.pdbx_description
1 polymer ?
#
loop_
_entity_poly.entity_id
_entity_poly.type
_entity_poly.pdbx_seq_one_letter_code
_entity_poly.pdbx_strand_id
1 'polypeptide(L)'
;MGTEGKLTVRARLCQDTCDVLEFRTCCGLKLDDQNLQVIAENGGPAPVELVSRLEFECRDGKTVTVENLYPQPSQVVPPGQGALFTSWIDEAAWSKCLRGTMRDKEGKAYPVELEK
;
A
#
# COMPACT_ATOMS: atom_id res chain seq x y z
N MET A 1 -14.39 15.99 -20.82
CA MET A 1 -13.00 15.49 -20.64
C MET A 1 -12.72 15.58 -19.14
N GLY A 2 -13.20 14.68 -18.29
CA GLY A 2 -12.81 13.27 -18.21
C GLY A 2 -11.83 13.11 -17.05
N THR A 3 -12.21 13.49 -15.83
CA THR A 3 -11.45 13.22 -14.61
C THR A 3 -11.59 11.73 -14.27
N GLU A 4 -10.89 10.88 -15.01
CA GLU A 4 -10.71 9.49 -14.63
C GLU A 4 -10.01 9.43 -13.27
N GLY A 5 -10.54 8.59 -12.38
CA GLY A 5 -10.12 8.46 -10.99
C GLY A 5 -8.63 8.17 -10.88
N LYS A 6 -7.87 9.20 -10.52
CA LYS A 6 -6.42 9.15 -10.33
C LYS A 6 -6.12 8.70 -8.91
N LEU A 7 -6.45 7.44 -8.58
CA LEU A 7 -5.95 6.81 -7.37
C LEU A 7 -4.50 6.39 -7.64
N THR A 8 -3.55 7.02 -6.96
CA THR A 8 -2.14 6.64 -7.00
C THR A 8 -1.81 5.80 -5.79
N VAL A 9 -1.06 4.71 -5.98
CA VAL A 9 -0.65 3.82 -4.90
C VAL A 9 0.85 3.60 -5.01
N ARG A 10 1.57 3.84 -3.91
CA ARG A 10 3.03 3.74 -3.83
C ARG A 10 3.41 2.83 -2.67
N ALA A 11 4.41 1.98 -2.84
CA ALA A 11 4.91 1.08 -1.81
C ALA A 11 6.42 1.24 -1.64
N ARG A 12 6.87 1.28 -0.38
CA ARG A 12 8.29 1.46 -0.03
C ARG A 12 8.66 0.69 1.24
N LEU A 13 9.93 0.34 1.36
CA LEU A 13 10.48 -0.14 2.63
C LEU A 13 10.94 1.04 3.51
N CYS A 14 10.75 0.93 4.83
CA CYS A 14 11.50 1.71 5.81
C CYS A 14 12.68 0.86 6.30
N GLN A 15 13.91 1.24 5.96
CA GLN A 15 15.12 0.45 6.30
C GLN A 15 15.66 0.70 7.72
N ASP A 16 15.29 1.81 8.34
CA ASP A 16 15.49 2.09 9.76
C ASP A 16 14.19 2.75 10.23
N THR A 17 13.79 2.50 11.49
CA THR A 17 12.61 3.09 12.16
C THR A 17 12.14 4.35 11.47
N CYS A 18 11.03 4.29 10.74
CA CYS A 18 10.61 5.35 9.83
C CYS A 18 10.75 6.74 10.49
N ASP A 19 11.79 7.50 10.15
CA ASP A 19 12.05 8.86 10.65
C ASP A 19 11.06 9.91 10.09
N VAL A 20 9.94 9.44 9.53
CA VAL A 20 8.77 10.28 9.29
C VAL A 20 7.97 10.36 10.58
N LEU A 21 8.51 11.17 11.48
CA LEU A 21 7.83 12.21 12.25
C LEU A 21 6.64 11.76 13.11
N GLU A 22 6.90 11.65 14.43
CA GLU A 22 6.17 12.25 15.57
C GLU A 22 4.62 12.28 15.61
N PHE A 23 3.91 11.61 14.69
CA PHE A 23 2.45 11.49 14.65
C PHE A 23 1.98 10.05 14.88
N ARG A 24 2.88 9.15 15.31
CA ARG A 24 2.57 7.78 15.76
C ARG A 24 1.94 7.76 17.18
N THR A 25 1.11 8.74 17.53
CA THR A 25 0.35 8.83 18.79
C THR A 25 -1.16 8.78 18.61
N CYS A 26 -1.66 8.24 17.49
CA CYS A 26 -3.04 7.75 17.44
C CYS A 26 -3.03 6.29 16.99
N CYS A 27 -3.33 5.39 17.93
CA CYS A 27 -3.48 3.93 17.75
C CYS A 27 -2.23 3.04 17.88
N GLY A 28 -1.53 3.13 19.03
CA GLY A 28 -1.19 1.98 19.90
C GLY A 28 -0.66 0.66 19.33
N LEU A 29 -0.03 0.60 18.16
CA LEU A 29 0.62 -0.60 17.63
C LEU A 29 2.12 -0.55 17.90
N LYS A 30 2.63 -1.55 18.62
CA LYS A 30 4.07 -1.78 18.72
C LYS A 30 4.59 -2.08 17.31
N LEU A 31 5.36 -1.15 16.78
CA LEU A 31 5.68 -0.97 15.36
C LEU A 31 6.99 -1.64 14.96
N ASP A 32 7.43 -2.62 15.73
CA ASP A 32 8.78 -3.18 15.67
C ASP A 32 8.95 -4.13 14.46
N ASP A 33 7.86 -4.55 13.82
CA ASP A 33 7.86 -5.49 12.70
C ASP A 33 7.14 -4.98 11.42
N GLN A 34 6.95 -3.66 11.24
CA GLN A 34 6.33 -3.14 9.99
C GLN A 34 7.34 -2.36 9.16
N ASN A 35 7.96 -3.04 8.21
CA ASN A 35 8.96 -2.45 7.30
C ASN A 35 8.39 -2.05 5.93
N LEU A 36 7.15 -2.41 5.58
CA LEU A 36 6.49 -2.03 4.32
C LEU A 36 5.43 -0.96 4.57
N GLN A 37 5.53 0.16 3.87
CA GLN A 37 4.50 1.20 3.81
C GLN A 37 3.88 1.25 2.42
N VAL A 38 2.56 1.38 2.37
CA VAL A 38 1.81 1.59 1.14
C VAL A 38 0.94 2.82 1.30
N ILE A 39 1.13 3.82 0.44
CA ILE A 39 0.42 5.10 0.49
C ILE A 39 -0.50 5.16 -0.72
N ALA A 40 -1.80 5.28 -0.48
CA ALA A 40 -2.81 5.47 -1.50
C ALA A 40 -3.35 6.91 -1.44
N GLU A 41 -3.42 7.61 -2.56
CA GLU A 41 -3.94 8.99 -2.65
C GLU A 41 -5.02 9.05 -3.71
N ASN A 42 -6.21 9.52 -3.32
CA ASN A 42 -7.35 9.58 -4.22
C ASN A 42 -7.52 10.98 -4.80
N GLY A 43 -6.97 11.21 -6.00
CA GLY A 43 -7.22 12.44 -6.77
C GLY A 43 -8.54 12.42 -7.56
N GLY A 44 -9.34 11.36 -7.43
CA GLY A 44 -10.61 11.20 -8.12
C GLY A 44 -11.79 11.87 -7.41
N PRO A 45 -12.97 11.93 -8.07
CA PRO A 45 -14.16 12.60 -7.54
C PRO A 45 -14.99 11.76 -6.56
N ALA A 46 -14.73 10.45 -6.47
CA ALA A 46 -15.51 9.50 -5.66
C ALA A 46 -14.60 8.72 -4.70
N PRO A 47 -15.09 8.30 -3.52
CA PRO A 47 -14.31 7.48 -2.60
C PRO A 47 -13.97 6.13 -3.25
N VAL A 48 -12.79 5.61 -2.94
CA VAL A 48 -12.36 4.26 -3.35
C VAL A 48 -12.13 3.43 -2.11
N GLU A 49 -12.73 2.24 -2.05
CA GLU A 49 -12.48 1.30 -0.96
C GLU A 49 -11.47 0.24 -1.38
N LEU A 50 -10.23 0.38 -0.93
CA LEU A 50 -9.13 -0.53 -1.23
C LEU A 50 -9.15 -1.73 -0.27
N VAL A 51 -9.03 -2.94 -0.83
CA VAL A 51 -8.86 -4.18 -0.06
C VAL A 51 -7.43 -4.23 0.45
N SER A 52 -7.27 -4.63 1.71
CA SER A 52 -5.96 -4.69 2.38
C SER A 52 -5.19 -5.96 1.98
N ARG A 53 -4.95 -6.08 0.67
CA ARG A 53 -4.20 -7.15 0.02
C ARG A 53 -3.38 -6.55 -1.10
N LEU A 54 -2.11 -6.95 -1.15
CA LEU A 54 -1.16 -6.48 -2.16
C LEU A 54 -0.47 -7.67 -2.81
N GLU A 55 -0.42 -7.66 -4.14
CA GLU A 55 0.23 -8.71 -4.92
C GLU A 55 1.42 -8.12 -5.68
N PHE A 56 2.58 -8.76 -5.59
CA PHE A 56 3.77 -8.37 -6.30
C PHE A 56 4.20 -9.44 -7.30
N GLU A 57 4.31 -9.08 -8.57
CA GLU A 57 4.98 -9.89 -9.58
C GLU A 57 6.49 -9.77 -9.40
N CYS A 58 7.20 -10.89 -9.31
CA CYS A 58 8.64 -10.95 -9.09
C CYS A 58 9.41 -11.40 -10.34
N ARG A 59 10.71 -11.08 -10.39
CA ARG A 59 11.60 -11.44 -11.52
C ARG A 59 11.71 -12.93 -11.78
N ASP A 60 11.53 -13.76 -10.76
CA ASP A 60 11.52 -15.23 -10.87
C ASP A 60 10.18 -15.79 -11.39
N GLY A 61 9.25 -14.92 -11.79
CA GLY A 61 7.92 -15.30 -12.28
C GLY A 61 6.94 -15.67 -11.16
N LYS A 62 7.32 -15.52 -9.89
CA LYS A 62 6.44 -15.78 -8.75
C LYS A 62 5.64 -14.53 -8.38
N THR A 63 4.50 -14.77 -7.73
CA THR A 63 3.70 -13.72 -7.09
C THR A 63 3.89 -13.79 -5.58
N VAL A 64 4.32 -12.69 -4.97
CA VAL A 64 4.32 -12.51 -3.52
C VAL A 64 3.02 -11.83 -3.12
N THR A 65 2.25 -12.46 -2.24
CA THR A 65 1.00 -11.87 -1.73
C THR A 65 1.23 -11.43 -0.28
N VAL A 66 0.91 -10.16 0.00
CA VAL A 66 0.89 -9.60 1.35
C VAL A 66 -0.56 -9.55 1.81
N GLU A 67 -0.92 -10.47 2.70
CA GLU A 67 -2.29 -10.61 3.25
C GLU A 67 -2.43 -9.96 4.64
N ASN A 68 -1.32 -9.59 5.28
CA ASN A 68 -1.25 -8.95 6.60
C ASN A 68 -1.13 -7.43 6.51
N LEU A 69 -1.70 -6.81 5.47
CA LEU A 69 -1.65 -5.37 5.25
C LEU A 69 -2.66 -4.66 6.16
N TYR A 70 -2.22 -3.80 7.07
CA TYR A 70 -3.11 -3.09 8.00
C TYR A 70 -3.39 -1.66 7.55
N PRO A 71 -4.59 -1.12 7.82
CA PRO A 71 -5.72 -1.74 8.53
C PRO A 71 -6.46 -2.79 7.70
N GLN A 72 -7.05 -3.80 8.33
CA GLN A 72 -7.86 -4.85 7.70
C GLN A 72 -9.37 -4.59 7.90
N PRO A 73 -10.26 -5.12 7.04
CA PRO A 73 -10.00 -5.87 5.80
C PRO A 73 -9.84 -4.96 4.56
N SER A 74 -10.22 -3.70 4.70
CA SER A 74 -10.22 -2.68 3.66
C SER A 74 -10.12 -1.29 4.29
N GLN A 75 -9.82 -0.30 3.46
CA GLN A 75 -9.84 1.11 3.86
C GLN A 75 -10.47 1.97 2.78
N VAL A 76 -11.38 2.85 3.18
CA VAL A 76 -11.96 3.87 2.31
C VAL A 76 -10.98 5.03 2.19
N VAL A 77 -10.68 5.43 0.96
CA VAL A 77 -9.86 6.59 0.60
C VAL A 77 -10.79 7.66 0.00
N PRO A 78 -11.22 8.67 0.77
CA PRO A 78 -12.08 9.74 0.26
C PRO A 78 -11.42 10.57 -0.84
N PRO A 79 -12.20 11.29 -1.68
CA PRO A 79 -11.68 12.26 -2.64
C PRO A 79 -10.76 13.30 -1.98
N GLY A 80 -9.59 13.54 -2.59
CA GLY A 80 -8.59 14.50 -2.12
C GLY A 80 -7.83 14.07 -0.86
N GLN A 81 -8.02 12.84 -0.38
CA GLN A 81 -7.39 12.32 0.84
C GLN A 81 -6.42 11.17 0.52
N GLY A 82 -5.56 10.88 1.49
CA GLY A 82 -4.66 9.74 1.48
C GLY A 82 -5.00 8.69 2.53
N ALA A 83 -4.54 7.46 2.30
CA ALA A 83 -4.58 6.36 3.24
C ALA A 83 -3.20 5.70 3.33
N LEU A 84 -2.82 5.32 4.55
CA LEU A 84 -1.59 4.59 4.83
C LEU A 84 -1.95 3.16 5.20
N PHE A 85 -1.35 2.22 4.48
CA PHE A 85 -1.30 0.83 4.86
C PHE A 85 0.12 0.44 5.26
N THR A 86 0.21 -0.53 6.16
CA THR A 86 1.48 -0.99 6.72
C THR A 86 1.50 -2.50 6.82
N SER A 87 2.66 -3.11 6.55
CA SER A 87 2.85 -4.54 6.70
C SER A 87 4.33 -4.85 6.95
N TRP A 88 4.62 -6.14 7.07
CA TRP A 88 5.94 -6.70 6.99
C TRP A 88 6.15 -7.41 5.65
N ILE A 89 7.35 -7.30 5.08
CA ILE A 89 7.81 -8.13 3.97
C ILE A 89 9.31 -8.42 4.12
N ASP A 90 9.73 -9.63 3.78
CA ASP A 90 11.16 -9.98 3.69
C ASP A 90 11.87 -9.11 2.62
N GLU A 91 13.01 -8.50 2.97
CA GLU A 91 13.74 -7.62 2.07
C GLU A 91 14.28 -8.35 0.83
N ALA A 92 14.68 -9.61 0.98
CA ALA A 92 15.15 -10.42 -0.14
C ALA A 92 13.99 -10.75 -1.10
N ALA A 93 12.77 -10.93 -0.61
CA ALA A 93 11.56 -11.01 -1.42
C ALA A 93 11.23 -9.67 -2.10
N TRP A 94 11.24 -8.56 -1.36
CA TRP A 94 11.01 -7.22 -1.89
C TRP A 94 11.97 -6.87 -3.04
N SER A 95 13.26 -7.18 -2.87
CA SER A 95 14.29 -6.91 -3.89
C SER A 95 13.96 -7.53 -5.26
N LYS A 96 13.25 -8.66 -5.26
CA LYS A 96 12.84 -9.42 -6.47
C LYS A 96 11.53 -8.92 -7.09
N CYS A 97 10.71 -8.18 -6.34
CA CYS A 97 9.43 -7.64 -6.81
C CYS A 97 9.64 -6.62 -7.94
N LEU A 98 8.77 -6.61 -8.94
CA LEU A 98 8.86 -5.74 -10.12
C LEU A 98 7.66 -4.82 -10.23
N ARG A 99 6.47 -5.35 -9.97
CA ARG A 99 5.19 -4.63 -10.10
C ARG A 99 4.28 -5.02 -8.98
N GLY A 100 3.63 -4.06 -8.34
CA GLY A 100 2.62 -4.31 -7.32
C GLY A 100 1.23 -4.04 -7.88
N THR A 101 0.22 -4.71 -7.32
CA THR A 101 -1.18 -4.49 -7.62
C THR A 101 -2.01 -4.55 -6.34
N MET A 102 -2.76 -3.48 -6.10
CA MET A 102 -3.80 -3.42 -5.07
C MET A 102 -5.16 -3.38 -5.75
N ARG A 103 -6.20 -3.96 -5.14
CA ARG A 103 -7.55 -3.96 -5.72
C ARG A 103 -8.54 -3.26 -4.81
N ASP A 104 -9.54 -2.62 -5.40
CA ASP A 104 -10.71 -2.19 -4.64
C ASP A 104 -11.71 -3.34 -4.43
N LYS A 105 -12.76 -3.08 -3.64
CA LYS A 105 -13.85 -4.05 -3.39
C LYS A 105 -14.59 -4.49 -4.65
N GLU A 106 -14.55 -3.71 -5.72
CA GLU A 106 -15.18 -4.04 -7.01
C GLU A 106 -14.24 -4.91 -7.88
N GLY A 107 -13.02 -5.18 -7.41
CA GLY A 107 -12.03 -5.99 -8.10
C GLY A 107 -11.19 -5.21 -9.11
N LYS A 108 -11.36 -3.89 -9.21
CA LYS A 108 -10.56 -3.07 -10.11
C LYS A 108 -9.13 -2.97 -9.56
N ALA A 109 -8.18 -3.22 -10.45
CA ALA A 109 -6.75 -3.22 -10.14
C ALA A 109 -6.15 -1.82 -10.27
N TYR A 110 -5.34 -1.46 -9.27
CA TYR A 110 -4.52 -0.26 -9.24
C TYR A 110 -3.06 -0.67 -9.21
N PRO A 111 -2.25 -0.25 -10.20
CA PRO A 111 -0.82 -0.50 -10.18
C PRO A 111 -0.20 0.22 -8.99
N VAL A 112 0.67 -0.49 -8.29
CA VAL A 112 1.46 0.06 -7.20
C VAL A 112 2.84 0.36 -7.71
N GLU A 113 3.26 1.61 -7.56
CA GLU A 113 4.61 2.05 -7.83
C GLU A 113 5.52 1.62 -6.68
N LEU A 114 6.58 0.86 -6.99
CA LEU A 114 7.55 0.39 -6.01
C LEU A 114 8.69 1.41 -5.92
N GLU A 115 8.84 2.04 -4.76
CA GLU A 115 9.95 2.93 -4.43
C GLU A 115 11.08 2.07 -3.81
N LYS A 116 12.18 1.90 -4.53
CA LYS A 116 13.33 1.06 -4.17
C LYS A 116 14.62 1.85 -4.13
#